data_AF-A0A9P7R0J3-F1
#
_entry.id   AF-A0A9P7R0J3-F1
#
_cell.length_a   1.000
_cell.length_b   1.000
_cell.length_c   1.000
_cell.angle_alpha   90.00
_cell.angle_beta   90.00
_cell.angle_gamma   90.00
#
_symmetry.space_group_name_H-M   'P 1'
#
loop_
_entity.id
_entity.type
_entity.pdbx_description
1 polymer ?
#
loop_
_entity_poly.entity_id
_entity_poly.type
_entity_poly.pdbx_seq_one_letter_code
_entity_poly.pdbx_strand_id
1 'polypeptide(L)'
;AYSNATAYSVDVMEIRNINVTMTRNAVKAVDEICSSLKFLSLQTGTNSYGVAVFQHQDKIEIHPPLKESQPRIPSPYGDEIFYYGQVDAIEELQKGKSWRWCEVRSDAIVGFVPGTTSIMTFLEPTALFLALWRFVHGLGAEIKFIGTAANYTHTNTDSSQDTIAKSHIYLSTMKPEESNGEAFNTADNATPVSWVERWPVMVDYFGLQGTPPVEGAQTTFPVEKWWEEHQDDYKRMCAEYGLKHRDIPAASWIFTMGVGFSLLQRNRAMCLDKIRSIGFKEELGMTEGYLIAFDRMVAANILPPRKLK
;
A
#
# COMPACT_ATOMS: atom_id res chain seq x y z
N ALA A 1 12.04 9.05 1.76
CA ALA A 1 11.34 10.35 1.65
C ALA A 1 10.41 10.24 0.44
N TYR A 2 9.11 10.10 0.68
CA TYR A 2 8.10 10.12 -0.38
C TYR A 2 7.44 11.49 -0.32
N SER A 3 7.42 12.23 -1.43
CA SER A 3 6.72 13.50 -1.49
C SER A 3 5.21 13.27 -1.61
N ASN A 4 4.40 14.20 -1.09
CA ASN A 4 2.95 14.27 -1.32
C ASN A 4 2.59 14.40 -2.82
N ALA A 5 3.57 14.53 -3.70
CA ALA A 5 3.40 14.76 -5.14
C ALA A 5 3.00 13.48 -5.90
N THR A 6 3.03 12.29 -5.29
CA THR A 6 2.71 11.02 -5.96
C THR A 6 1.22 10.81 -6.25
N ALA A 7 0.35 11.66 -5.71
CA ALA A 7 -1.10 11.58 -5.91
C ALA A 7 -1.55 12.82 -6.71
N TYR A 8 -1.74 12.64 -8.02
CA TYR A 8 -2.53 13.56 -8.87
C TYR A 8 -1.91 14.93 -9.22
N SER A 9 -0.58 15.07 -9.25
CA SER A 9 0.02 16.23 -9.95
C SER A 9 -0.19 16.10 -11.47
N VAL A 10 -0.41 17.23 -12.15
CA VAL A 10 -0.69 17.27 -13.60
C VAL A 10 0.55 16.90 -14.44
N ASP A 11 1.75 16.97 -13.85
CA ASP A 11 3.02 16.66 -14.52
C ASP A 11 3.70 15.43 -13.87
N VAL A 12 3.46 14.26 -14.47
CA VAL A 12 4.03 12.98 -14.02
C VAL A 12 5.56 12.97 -14.12
N MET A 13 6.13 13.72 -15.07
CA MET A 13 7.57 13.80 -15.25
C MET A 13 8.23 14.66 -14.18
N GLU A 14 7.57 15.73 -13.73
CA GLU A 14 8.02 16.52 -12.58
C GLU A 14 8.04 15.67 -11.30
N ILE A 15 6.99 14.89 -11.02
CA ILE A 15 6.95 13.94 -9.90
C ILE A 15 8.15 12.99 -9.96
N ARG A 16 8.42 12.43 -11.14
CA ARG A 16 9.57 11.57 -11.34
C ARG A 16 10.86 12.28 -11.01
N ASN A 17 11.09 13.46 -11.58
CA ASN A 17 12.34 14.19 -11.40
C ASN A 17 12.58 14.56 -9.93
N ILE A 18 11.54 14.94 -9.19
CA ILE A 18 11.60 15.20 -7.75
C ILE A 18 12.02 13.95 -6.98
N ASN A 19 11.38 12.80 -7.20
CA ASN A 19 11.69 11.56 -6.50
C ASN A 19 13.10 11.04 -6.79
N VAL A 20 13.56 11.15 -8.04
CA VAL A 20 14.93 10.81 -8.44
C VAL A 20 15.94 11.74 -7.75
N THR A 21 15.67 13.05 -7.73
CA THR A 21 16.53 14.05 -7.08
C THR A 21 16.63 13.82 -5.58
N MET A 22 15.50 13.55 -4.91
CA MET A 22 15.47 13.22 -3.48
C MET A 22 16.31 11.98 -3.16
N THR A 23 16.19 10.94 -3.99
CA THR A 23 16.96 9.69 -3.83
C THR A 23 18.45 9.95 -4.01
N ARG A 24 18.85 10.66 -5.07
CA ARG A 24 20.25 11.03 -5.30
C ARG A 24 20.85 11.83 -4.16
N ASN A 25 20.12 12.84 -3.68
CA ASN A 25 20.60 13.70 -2.60
C ASN A 25 20.79 12.90 -1.30
N ALA A 26 19.84 12.03 -0.96
CA ALA A 26 19.95 11.18 0.23
C ALA A 26 21.14 10.21 0.14
N VAL A 27 21.29 9.51 -0.99
CA VAL A 27 22.37 8.54 -1.19
C VAL A 27 23.74 9.21 -1.17
N LYS A 28 23.90 10.33 -1.90
CA LYS A 28 25.16 11.09 -1.89
C LYS A 28 25.54 11.58 -0.49
N ALA A 29 24.60 12.20 0.22
CA ALA A 29 24.86 12.72 1.56
C ALA A 29 25.28 11.61 2.54
N VAL A 30 24.60 10.46 2.50
CA VAL A 30 24.94 9.34 3.39
C VAL A 30 26.27 8.69 2.98
N ASP A 31 26.55 8.52 1.69
CA ASP A 31 27.82 7.98 1.19
C ASP A 31 29.02 8.87 1.57
N GLU A 32 28.86 10.20 1.49
CA GLU A 32 29.91 11.17 1.83
C GLU A 32 30.18 11.25 3.34
N ILE A 33 29.13 11.19 4.17
CA ILE A 33 29.24 11.43 5.62
C ILE A 33 29.47 10.12 6.40
N CYS A 34 28.94 8.99 5.91
CA CYS A 34 28.99 7.70 6.60
C CYS A 34 30.08 6.79 6.03
N SER A 35 31.31 6.97 6.50
CA SER A 35 32.46 6.12 6.13
C SER A 35 32.26 4.63 6.40
N SER A 36 31.33 4.27 7.29
CA SER A 36 30.98 2.90 7.65
C SER A 36 29.73 2.38 6.93
N LEU A 37 29.19 3.07 5.93
CA LEU A 37 28.01 2.65 5.19
C LEU A 37 28.19 1.22 4.63
N LYS A 38 27.22 0.34 4.88
CA LYS A 38 27.26 -1.07 4.47
C LYS A 38 26.20 -1.43 3.45
N PHE A 39 24.99 -0.92 3.64
CA PHE A 39 23.84 -1.35 2.86
C PHE A 39 22.82 -0.22 2.72
N LEU A 40 22.24 -0.08 1.54
CA LEU A 40 21.09 0.78 1.26
C LEU A 40 19.92 -0.08 0.78
N SER A 41 18.73 0.13 1.32
CA SER A 41 17.56 -0.62 0.86
C SER A 41 16.51 0.36 0.36
N LEU A 42 16.13 0.22 -0.91
CA LEU A 42 15.16 1.08 -1.58
C LEU A 42 13.81 0.39 -1.60
N GLN A 43 12.78 1.01 -1.04
CA GLN A 43 11.41 0.56 -1.22
C GLN A 43 10.83 1.15 -2.51
N THR A 44 10.21 0.31 -3.33
CA THR A 44 9.45 0.71 -4.52
C THR A 44 8.07 0.04 -4.45
N GLY A 45 7.64 -0.67 -5.48
CA GLY A 45 6.41 -1.45 -5.44
C GLY A 45 5.95 -1.92 -6.81
N THR A 46 4.71 -2.38 -6.86
CA THR A 46 4.12 -3.00 -8.05
C THR A 46 4.03 -2.09 -9.29
N ASN A 47 4.25 -0.78 -9.15
CA ASN A 47 4.34 0.12 -10.32
C ASN A 47 5.53 -0.22 -11.21
N SER A 48 6.57 -0.91 -10.70
CA SER A 48 7.64 -1.49 -11.53
C SER A 48 7.13 -2.50 -12.57
N TYR A 49 5.90 -2.98 -12.42
CA TYR A 49 5.20 -3.88 -13.34
C TYR A 49 4.05 -3.17 -14.09
N GLY A 50 3.96 -1.85 -13.97
CA GLY A 50 2.92 -1.06 -14.63
C GLY A 50 1.55 -1.04 -13.95
N VAL A 51 1.44 -1.47 -12.69
CA VAL A 51 0.15 -1.51 -11.95
C VAL A 51 -0.51 -0.13 -11.83
N ALA A 52 0.26 0.93 -11.59
CA ALA A 52 -0.27 2.26 -11.31
C ALA A 52 0.25 3.34 -12.28
N VAL A 53 0.38 3.02 -13.57
CA VAL A 53 0.55 4.04 -14.63
C VAL A 53 -0.84 4.51 -15.03
N PHE A 54 -1.47 5.27 -14.13
CA PHE A 54 -2.92 5.50 -14.13
C PHE A 54 -3.47 6.07 -15.45
N GLN A 55 -2.72 6.96 -16.12
CA GLN A 55 -3.15 7.59 -17.37
C GLN A 55 -3.06 6.66 -18.59
N HIS A 56 -2.34 5.55 -18.48
CA HIS A 56 -2.03 4.63 -19.58
C HIS A 56 -2.30 3.17 -19.22
N GLN A 57 -3.21 2.94 -18.26
CA GLN A 57 -3.57 1.62 -17.77
C GLN A 57 -4.13 0.70 -18.87
N ASP A 58 -4.78 1.27 -19.90
CA ASP A 58 -5.30 0.56 -21.07
C ASP A 58 -4.20 0.18 -22.08
N LYS A 59 -3.00 0.74 -21.93
CA LYS A 59 -1.83 0.47 -22.79
C LYS A 59 -0.85 -0.53 -22.20
N ILE A 60 -1.08 -0.96 -20.94
CA ILE A 60 -0.19 -1.82 -20.20
C ILE A 60 -0.88 -3.14 -19.89
N GLU A 61 -0.31 -4.21 -20.41
CA GLU A 61 -0.69 -5.57 -20.05
C GLU A 61 0.05 -6.01 -18.79
N ILE A 62 -0.68 -6.65 -17.87
CA ILE A 62 -0.15 -7.19 -16.63
C ILE A 62 -0.39 -8.69 -16.63
N HIS A 63 0.69 -9.45 -16.47
CA HIS A 63 0.68 -10.92 -16.51
C HIS A 63 1.14 -11.48 -15.17
N PRO A 64 0.22 -11.73 -14.22
CA PRO A 64 0.55 -12.37 -12.95
C PRO A 64 0.96 -13.85 -13.12
N PRO A 65 1.79 -14.40 -12.23
CA PRO A 65 2.37 -13.71 -11.10
C PRO A 65 3.51 -12.77 -11.53
N LEU A 66 3.57 -11.57 -10.94
CA LEU A 66 4.56 -10.55 -11.26
C LEU A 66 5.93 -10.96 -10.75
N LYS A 67 6.90 -11.12 -11.65
CA LYS A 67 8.25 -11.61 -11.35
C LYS A 67 9.26 -10.50 -11.50
N GLU A 68 10.26 -10.45 -10.62
CA GLU A 68 11.33 -9.45 -10.65
C GLU A 68 12.17 -9.50 -11.93
N SER A 69 12.15 -10.63 -12.65
CA SER A 69 12.78 -10.81 -13.97
C SER A 69 12.00 -10.22 -15.14
N GLN A 70 10.79 -9.70 -14.92
CA GLN A 70 10.02 -9.04 -15.99
C GLN A 70 10.75 -7.78 -16.44
N PRO A 71 10.79 -7.49 -17.76
CA PRO A 71 11.41 -6.28 -18.26
C PRO A 71 10.65 -5.04 -17.76
N ARG A 72 11.35 -3.91 -17.70
CA ARG A 72 10.70 -2.61 -17.46
C ARG A 72 9.65 -2.36 -18.53
N ILE A 73 8.59 -1.66 -18.16
CA ILE A 73 7.61 -1.14 -19.12
C ILE A 73 8.33 -0.28 -20.16
N PRO A 74 8.07 -0.45 -21.47
CA PRO A 74 8.74 0.32 -22.52
C PRO A 74 8.31 1.79 -22.52
N SER A 75 9.17 2.63 -23.10
CA SER A 75 8.85 4.04 -23.42
C SER A 75 7.64 4.10 -24.38
N PRO A 76 6.76 5.11 -24.25
CA PRO A 76 6.85 6.24 -23.32
C PRO A 76 6.35 5.94 -21.90
N TYR A 77 5.52 4.91 -21.70
CA TYR A 77 4.82 4.69 -20.43
C TYR A 77 5.76 4.35 -19.26
N GLY A 78 6.85 3.64 -19.56
CA GLY A 78 7.87 3.33 -18.56
C GLY A 78 8.62 4.56 -18.05
N ASP A 79 8.71 5.62 -18.87
CA ASP A 79 9.47 6.82 -18.52
C ASP A 79 8.82 7.59 -17.37
N GLU A 80 7.51 7.40 -17.14
CA GLU A 80 6.74 7.96 -16.04
C GLU A 80 6.98 7.25 -14.70
N ILE A 81 7.48 6.01 -14.72
CA ILE A 81 7.67 5.22 -13.51
C ILE A 81 8.96 5.67 -12.82
N PHE A 82 8.79 6.53 -11.82
CA PHE A 82 9.93 7.11 -11.11
C PHE A 82 10.80 6.10 -10.36
N TYR A 83 10.27 4.92 -10.03
CA TYR A 83 11.05 3.80 -9.45
C TYR A 83 12.25 3.45 -10.31
N TYR A 84 12.11 3.44 -11.64
CA TYR A 84 13.22 3.14 -12.54
C TYR A 84 14.33 4.18 -12.41
N GLY A 85 13.98 5.46 -12.36
CA GLY A 85 14.96 6.53 -12.17
C GLY A 85 15.63 6.50 -10.79
N GLN A 86 14.93 6.05 -9.74
CA GLN A 86 15.52 5.85 -8.41
C GLN A 86 16.52 4.70 -8.42
N VAL A 87 16.15 3.56 -9.01
CA VAL A 87 17.02 2.39 -9.19
C VAL A 87 18.27 2.77 -9.98
N ASP A 88 18.11 3.40 -11.15
CA ASP A 88 19.23 3.83 -12.00
C ASP A 88 20.18 4.79 -11.26
N ALA A 89 19.62 5.69 -10.45
CA ALA A 89 20.41 6.60 -9.64
C ALA A 89 21.24 5.88 -8.57
N ILE A 90 20.69 4.87 -7.89
CA ILE A 90 21.43 4.09 -6.88
C ILE A 90 22.50 3.23 -7.56
N GLU A 91 22.17 2.56 -8.65
CA GLU A 91 23.13 1.75 -9.43
C GLU A 91 24.32 2.58 -9.92
N GLU A 92 24.07 3.80 -10.40
CA GLU A 92 25.12 4.73 -10.79
C GLU A 92 26.00 5.13 -9.59
N LEU A 93 25.38 5.52 -8.48
CA LEU A 93 26.09 5.99 -7.28
C LEU A 93 26.87 4.87 -6.57
N GLN A 94 26.46 3.62 -6.72
CA GLN A 94 27.16 2.46 -6.15
C GLN A 94 28.50 2.17 -6.85
N LYS A 95 28.69 2.57 -8.11
CA LYS A 95 29.89 2.19 -8.88
C LYS A 95 31.19 2.54 -8.15
N GLY A 96 32.00 1.51 -7.87
CA GLY A 96 33.26 1.65 -7.14
C GLY A 96 33.12 1.85 -5.62
N LYS A 97 31.91 1.75 -5.07
CA LYS A 97 31.65 1.82 -3.63
C LYS A 97 31.66 0.44 -2.99
N SER A 98 31.90 0.40 -1.68
CA SER A 98 31.97 -0.84 -0.89
C SER A 98 30.62 -1.24 -0.27
N TRP A 99 29.65 -0.32 -0.23
CA TRP A 99 28.30 -0.61 0.23
C TRP A 99 27.48 -1.34 -0.84
N ARG A 100 26.50 -2.10 -0.37
CA ARG A 100 25.59 -2.90 -1.19
C ARG A 100 24.21 -2.25 -1.20
N TRP A 101 23.33 -2.67 -2.10
CA TRP A 101 21.94 -2.25 -2.03
C TRP A 101 20.98 -3.28 -2.60
N CYS A 102 19.69 -3.15 -2.28
CA CYS A 102 18.64 -3.91 -2.94
C CYS A 102 17.37 -3.08 -3.11
N GLU A 103 16.49 -3.53 -4.00
CA GLU A 103 15.13 -3.00 -4.17
C GLU A 103 14.12 -3.94 -3.51
N VAL A 104 13.19 -3.40 -2.73
CA VAL A 104 12.07 -4.14 -2.11
C VAL A 104 10.76 -3.64 -2.72
N ARG A 105 10.06 -4.53 -3.43
CA ARG A 105 8.81 -4.26 -4.15
C ARG A 105 7.62 -4.81 -3.36
N SER A 106 6.83 -3.91 -2.79
CA SER A 106 5.55 -4.26 -2.14
C SER A 106 4.36 -4.02 -3.06
N ASP A 107 3.24 -4.68 -2.78
CA ASP A 107 1.92 -4.34 -3.34
C ASP A 107 1.23 -3.35 -2.38
N ALA A 108 -0.11 -3.37 -2.35
CA ALA A 108 -0.92 -2.61 -1.40
C ALA A 108 -0.42 -2.81 0.04
N ILE A 109 -0.01 -1.71 0.66
CA ILE A 109 0.57 -1.72 2.00
C ILE A 109 -0.55 -1.75 3.04
N VAL A 110 -0.55 -2.77 3.89
CA VAL A 110 -1.46 -2.91 5.03
C VAL A 110 -0.71 -2.47 6.28
N GLY A 111 -1.11 -1.34 6.86
CA GLY A 111 -0.33 -0.74 7.94
C GLY A 111 -1.00 0.42 8.64
N PHE A 112 -0.30 0.94 9.65
CA PHE A 112 -0.75 2.01 10.51
C PHE A 112 0.36 3.04 10.71
N VAL A 113 0.03 4.32 10.47
CA VAL A 113 0.92 5.46 10.69
C VAL A 113 0.45 6.25 11.91
N PRO A 114 1.22 6.29 13.02
CA PRO A 114 0.77 6.93 14.26
C PRO A 114 0.54 8.45 14.16
N GLY A 115 1.29 9.13 13.29
CA GLY A 115 1.36 10.59 13.19
C GLY A 115 0.14 11.21 12.50
N THR A 116 0.28 11.61 11.24
CA THR A 116 -0.82 12.12 10.41
C THR A 116 -1.24 11.07 9.39
N THR A 117 -2.50 11.11 8.94
CA THR A 117 -2.95 10.29 7.83
C THR A 117 -2.13 10.62 6.59
N SER A 118 -1.43 9.63 6.05
CA SER A 118 -0.74 9.76 4.76
C SER A 118 -1.75 9.75 3.63
N ILE A 119 -1.57 10.58 2.59
CA ILE A 119 -2.45 10.59 1.42
C ILE A 119 -2.38 9.24 0.65
N MET A 120 -1.29 8.49 0.81
CA MET A 120 -1.09 7.17 0.20
C MET A 120 -1.43 6.01 1.16
N THR A 121 -2.48 6.15 1.96
CA THR A 121 -3.04 5.03 2.73
C THR A 121 -4.50 4.83 2.36
N PHE A 122 -4.92 3.57 2.21
CA PHE A 122 -6.33 3.23 2.01
C PHE A 122 -6.96 2.63 3.27
N LEU A 123 -6.13 2.05 4.15
CA LEU A 123 -6.61 1.25 5.27
C LEU A 123 -7.20 2.12 6.39
N GLU A 124 -6.52 3.20 6.78
CA GLU A 124 -6.99 4.07 7.86
C GLU A 124 -8.30 4.81 7.50
N PRO A 125 -8.43 5.46 6.33
CA PRO A 125 -9.72 6.01 5.88
C PRO A 125 -10.84 4.97 5.85
N THR A 126 -10.54 3.76 5.38
CA THR A 126 -11.52 2.67 5.33
C THR A 126 -11.95 2.23 6.73
N ALA A 127 -10.99 2.08 7.66
CA ALA A 127 -11.26 1.67 9.03
C ALA A 127 -12.13 2.71 9.77
N LEU A 128 -11.82 4.00 9.59
CA LEU A 128 -12.60 5.10 10.17
C LEU A 128 -14.00 5.15 9.57
N PHE A 129 -14.13 4.99 8.26
CA PHE A 129 -15.42 4.90 7.59
C PHE A 129 -16.26 3.73 8.14
N LEU A 130 -15.69 2.54 8.30
CA LEU A 130 -16.41 1.38 8.84
C LEU A 130 -16.80 1.57 10.32
N ALA A 131 -15.91 2.14 11.14
CA ALA A 131 -16.22 2.48 12.52
C ALA A 131 -17.36 3.50 12.62
N LEU A 132 -17.34 4.53 11.76
CA LEU A 132 -18.38 5.54 11.70
C LEU A 132 -19.69 4.97 11.17
N TRP A 133 -19.65 4.09 10.17
CA TRP A 133 -20.81 3.37 9.65
C TRP A 133 -21.50 2.58 10.76
N ARG A 134 -20.72 1.82 11.55
CA ARG A 134 -21.22 1.12 12.74
C ARG A 134 -21.82 2.09 13.76
N PHE A 135 -21.18 3.22 14.01
CA PHE A 135 -21.67 4.21 14.96
C PHE A 135 -23.02 4.81 14.55
N VAL A 136 -23.19 5.09 13.26
CA VAL A 136 -24.42 5.68 12.70
C VAL A 136 -25.55 4.65 12.55
N HIS A 137 -25.23 3.44 12.09
CA HIS A 137 -26.25 2.43 11.72
C HIS A 137 -26.43 1.32 12.77
N GLY A 138 -25.54 1.22 13.75
CA GLY A 138 -25.59 0.23 14.82
C GLY A 138 -24.82 -1.07 14.52
N LEU A 139 -24.71 -1.91 15.55
CA LEU A 139 -24.07 -3.22 15.47
C LEU A 139 -24.89 -4.17 14.57
N GLY A 140 -24.21 -4.94 13.74
CA GLY A 140 -24.83 -5.87 12.79
C GLY A 140 -25.38 -5.20 11.54
N ALA A 141 -25.20 -3.88 11.37
CA ALA A 141 -25.61 -3.19 10.15
C ALA A 141 -24.91 -3.79 8.92
N GLU A 142 -25.68 -3.94 7.85
CA GLU A 142 -25.14 -4.40 6.57
C GLU A 142 -24.33 -3.30 5.89
N ILE A 143 -23.28 -3.70 5.18
CA ILE A 143 -22.52 -2.84 4.30
C ILE A 143 -22.09 -3.59 3.04
N LYS A 144 -22.55 -3.11 1.88
CA LYS A 144 -22.13 -3.61 0.57
C LYS A 144 -20.67 -3.24 0.32
N PHE A 145 -19.99 -4.06 -0.47
CA PHE A 145 -18.66 -3.69 -0.96
C PHE A 145 -18.70 -2.31 -1.62
N ILE A 146 -17.84 -1.41 -1.16
CA ILE A 146 -17.81 0.01 -1.56
C ILE A 146 -17.13 0.25 -2.91
N GLY A 147 -16.42 -0.76 -3.42
CA GLY A 147 -15.73 -0.75 -4.70
C GLY A 147 -16.56 -1.26 -5.88
N THR A 148 -15.91 -1.39 -7.04
CA THR A 148 -16.57 -1.92 -8.25
C THR A 148 -16.70 -3.44 -8.20
N ALA A 149 -17.71 -4.00 -8.89
CA ALA A 149 -17.90 -5.44 -8.97
C ALA A 149 -16.68 -6.16 -9.58
N ALA A 150 -16.01 -5.52 -10.55
CA ALA A 150 -14.77 -6.03 -11.11
C ALA A 150 -13.66 -6.08 -10.06
N ASN A 151 -13.39 -5.00 -9.32
CA ASN A 151 -12.33 -5.01 -8.31
C ASN A 151 -12.61 -5.99 -7.16
N TYR A 152 -13.88 -6.33 -6.92
CA TYR A 152 -14.27 -7.27 -5.86
C TYR A 152 -13.64 -8.67 -6.05
N THR A 153 -13.53 -9.14 -7.29
CA THR A 153 -13.12 -10.51 -7.61
C THR A 153 -11.64 -10.64 -7.96
N HIS A 154 -10.98 -9.56 -8.36
CA HIS A 154 -9.56 -9.58 -8.72
C HIS A 154 -8.67 -9.89 -7.52
N THR A 155 -7.58 -10.61 -7.79
CA THR A 155 -6.62 -11.05 -6.78
C THR A 155 -5.34 -10.23 -6.78
N ASN A 156 -4.80 -10.02 -5.58
CA ASN A 156 -3.52 -9.39 -5.36
C ASN A 156 -2.84 -9.96 -4.09
N THR A 157 -1.61 -9.54 -3.81
CA THR A 157 -0.81 -10.07 -2.69
C THR A 157 -0.43 -8.91 -1.77
N ASP A 158 -1.26 -8.65 -0.76
CA ASP A 158 -1.07 -7.54 0.17
C ASP A 158 0.26 -7.65 0.94
N SER A 159 0.83 -6.50 1.28
CA SER A 159 2.12 -6.41 1.97
C SER A 159 1.94 -5.67 3.28
N SER A 160 1.92 -6.38 4.42
CA SER A 160 1.90 -5.73 5.72
C SER A 160 3.18 -4.94 5.96
N GLN A 161 3.05 -3.80 6.63
CA GLN A 161 4.19 -2.94 6.97
C GLN A 161 5.30 -3.69 7.72
N ASP A 162 4.92 -4.68 8.54
CA ASP A 162 5.86 -5.52 9.29
C ASP A 162 6.62 -6.47 8.38
N THR A 163 5.93 -7.13 7.44
CA THR A 163 6.54 -8.02 6.44
C THR A 163 7.52 -7.23 5.57
N ILE A 164 7.16 -6.03 5.15
CA ILE A 164 8.04 -5.12 4.41
C ILE A 164 9.26 -4.75 5.26
N ALA A 165 9.07 -4.30 6.51
CA ALA A 165 10.18 -3.94 7.39
C ALA A 165 11.12 -5.13 7.64
N LYS A 166 10.57 -6.33 7.87
CA LYS A 166 11.34 -7.56 8.07
C LYS A 166 12.11 -7.96 6.82
N SER A 167 11.55 -7.80 5.62
CA SER A 167 12.27 -8.13 4.38
C SER A 167 13.42 -7.16 4.14
N HIS A 168 13.25 -5.86 4.39
CA HIS A 168 14.35 -4.89 4.37
C HIS A 168 15.48 -5.28 5.33
N ILE A 169 15.15 -5.63 6.58
CA ILE A 169 16.13 -6.05 7.58
C ILE A 169 16.82 -7.35 7.14
N TYR A 170 16.06 -8.35 6.70
CA TYR A 170 16.58 -9.65 6.29
C TYR A 170 17.56 -9.53 5.12
N LEU A 171 17.18 -8.81 4.06
CA LEU A 171 18.02 -8.63 2.87
C LEU A 171 19.31 -7.86 3.21
N SER A 172 19.21 -6.82 4.05
CA SER A 172 20.37 -5.99 4.40
C SER A 172 21.32 -6.61 5.42
N THR A 173 20.85 -7.55 6.26
CA THR A 173 21.64 -8.09 7.39
C THR A 173 21.94 -9.59 7.29
N MET A 174 21.04 -10.39 6.72
CA MET A 174 21.16 -11.84 6.64
C MET A 174 21.58 -12.32 5.25
N LYS A 175 21.21 -11.56 4.21
CA LYS A 175 21.50 -11.86 2.80
C LYS A 175 22.08 -10.67 2.01
N PRO A 176 23.05 -9.89 2.56
CA PRO A 176 23.51 -8.70 1.87
C PRO A 176 24.22 -8.98 0.54
N GLU A 177 24.93 -10.09 0.43
CA GLU A 177 25.64 -10.52 -0.78
C GLU A 177 24.67 -10.97 -1.87
N GLU A 178 23.74 -11.87 -1.54
CA GLU A 178 22.75 -12.38 -2.49
C GLU A 178 21.73 -11.31 -2.92
N SER A 179 21.54 -10.26 -2.13
CA SER A 179 20.61 -9.18 -2.44
C SER A 179 21.23 -7.98 -3.17
N ASN A 180 22.56 -7.93 -3.28
CA ASN A 180 23.24 -6.77 -3.84
C ASN A 180 22.92 -6.54 -5.32
N GLY A 181 22.33 -5.38 -5.65
CA GLY A 181 21.91 -5.02 -7.00
C GLY A 181 20.62 -5.70 -7.46
N GLU A 182 19.95 -6.42 -6.57
CA GLU A 182 18.78 -7.24 -6.90
C GLU A 182 17.49 -6.62 -6.37
N ALA A 183 16.38 -6.88 -7.07
CA ALA A 183 15.04 -6.58 -6.61
C ALA A 183 14.33 -7.80 -6.03
N PHE A 184 13.51 -7.61 -5.02
CA PHE A 184 12.71 -8.66 -4.36
C PHE A 184 11.28 -8.21 -4.12
N ASN A 185 10.32 -9.02 -4.57
CA ASN A 185 8.93 -8.90 -4.19
C ASN A 185 8.72 -9.31 -2.73
N THR A 186 7.87 -8.57 -2.03
CA THR A 186 7.52 -8.85 -0.63
C THR A 186 6.01 -8.77 -0.44
N ALA A 187 5.40 -9.82 0.10
CA ALA A 187 3.99 -9.83 0.48
C ALA A 187 3.79 -10.80 1.65
N ASP A 188 2.65 -10.67 2.31
CA ASP A 188 2.29 -11.44 3.49
C ASP A 188 2.12 -12.93 3.21
N ASN A 189 1.64 -13.27 2.00
CA ASN A 189 1.40 -14.64 1.59
C ASN A 189 1.60 -14.78 0.08
N ALA A 190 2.03 -15.96 -0.40
CA ALA A 190 2.10 -16.21 -1.85
C ALA A 190 0.73 -16.54 -2.46
N THR A 191 -0.23 -16.99 -1.66
CA THR A 191 -1.59 -17.21 -2.11
C THR A 191 -2.28 -15.86 -2.27
N PRO A 192 -2.67 -15.48 -3.51
CA PRO A 192 -3.33 -14.21 -3.74
C PRO A 192 -4.74 -14.19 -3.15
N VAL A 193 -5.18 -13.02 -2.71
CA VAL A 193 -6.50 -12.82 -2.11
C VAL A 193 -7.28 -11.77 -2.89
N SER A 194 -8.61 -11.94 -2.95
CA SER A 194 -9.53 -10.95 -3.52
C SER A 194 -10.29 -10.22 -2.41
N TRP A 195 -11.12 -9.25 -2.79
CA TRP A 195 -12.03 -8.61 -1.84
C TRP A 195 -13.18 -9.52 -1.41
N VAL A 196 -13.50 -10.59 -2.15
CA VAL A 196 -14.45 -11.63 -1.72
C VAL A 196 -14.06 -12.20 -0.35
N GLU A 197 -12.77 -12.47 -0.16
CA GLU A 197 -12.25 -13.02 1.09
C GLU A 197 -11.99 -11.92 2.14
N ARG A 198 -11.47 -10.76 1.71
CA ARG A 198 -11.07 -9.67 2.64
C ARG A 198 -12.26 -8.91 3.21
N TRP A 199 -13.26 -8.59 2.39
CA TRP A 199 -14.34 -7.69 2.78
C TRP A 199 -15.14 -8.19 3.98
N PRO A 200 -15.62 -9.45 4.02
CA PRO A 200 -16.37 -9.97 5.16
C PRO A 200 -15.56 -9.94 6.45
N VAL A 201 -14.26 -10.27 6.39
CA VAL A 201 -13.39 -10.27 7.57
C VAL A 201 -13.13 -8.86 8.09
N MET A 202 -12.88 -7.92 7.18
CA MET A 202 -12.63 -6.52 7.55
C MET A 202 -13.83 -5.89 8.23
N VAL A 203 -15.05 -6.10 7.72
CA VAL A 203 -16.24 -5.48 8.30
C VAL A 203 -16.73 -6.21 9.55
N ASP A 204 -16.52 -7.52 9.66
CA ASP A 204 -16.77 -8.28 10.90
C ASP A 204 -15.91 -7.78 12.06
N TYR A 205 -14.69 -7.30 11.80
CA TYR A 205 -13.87 -6.66 12.83
C TYR A 205 -14.62 -5.50 13.52
N PHE A 206 -15.42 -4.75 12.75
CA PHE A 206 -16.26 -3.66 13.25
C PHE A 206 -17.65 -4.14 13.68
N GLY A 207 -17.94 -5.45 13.68
CA GLY A 207 -19.26 -5.99 14.01
C GLY A 207 -20.34 -5.63 12.99
N LEU A 208 -19.94 -5.45 11.72
CA LEU A 208 -20.81 -5.20 10.58
C LEU A 208 -20.97 -6.47 9.73
N GLN A 209 -21.98 -6.50 8.87
CA GLN A 209 -22.22 -7.60 7.95
C GLN A 209 -21.87 -7.19 6.52
N GLY A 210 -20.80 -7.78 5.97
CA GLY A 210 -20.34 -7.51 4.62
C GLY A 210 -21.16 -8.23 3.58
N THR A 211 -21.69 -7.49 2.60
CA THR A 211 -22.38 -8.06 1.45
C THR A 211 -21.62 -7.78 0.15
N PRO A 212 -21.74 -8.66 -0.87
CA PRO A 212 -21.16 -8.42 -2.19
C PRO A 212 -21.62 -7.08 -2.81
N PRO A 213 -20.88 -6.53 -3.79
CA PRO A 213 -21.38 -5.40 -4.56
C PRO A 213 -22.63 -5.80 -5.34
N VAL A 214 -23.41 -4.81 -5.80
CA VAL A 214 -24.49 -5.08 -6.76
C VAL A 214 -23.87 -5.67 -8.03
N GLU A 215 -24.45 -6.76 -8.54
CA GLU A 215 -23.95 -7.42 -9.74
C GLU A 215 -23.91 -6.43 -10.92
N GLY A 216 -22.76 -6.38 -11.60
CA GLY A 216 -22.53 -5.44 -12.71
C GLY A 216 -22.35 -3.97 -12.30
N ALA A 217 -22.24 -3.65 -10.99
CA ALA A 217 -21.98 -2.28 -10.54
C ALA A 217 -20.66 -1.74 -11.11
N GLN A 218 -20.79 -0.73 -11.97
CA GLN A 218 -19.67 0.00 -12.55
C GLN A 218 -19.24 1.21 -11.72
N THR A 219 -20.10 1.66 -10.80
CA THR A 219 -19.84 2.79 -9.92
C THR A 219 -19.52 2.32 -8.51
N THR A 220 -18.77 3.15 -7.79
CA THR A 220 -18.45 2.94 -6.38
C THR A 220 -19.45 3.62 -5.46
N PHE A 221 -19.48 3.21 -4.20
CA PHE A 221 -20.18 3.97 -3.15
C PHE A 221 -19.48 5.34 -2.96
N PRO A 222 -20.22 6.46 -2.84
CA PRO A 222 -19.64 7.80 -2.70
C PRO A 222 -19.14 8.04 -1.27
N VAL A 223 -18.09 7.32 -0.85
CA VAL A 223 -17.55 7.33 0.52
C VAL A 223 -17.16 8.74 0.97
N GLU A 224 -16.50 9.52 0.11
CA GLU A 224 -16.06 10.89 0.43
C GLU A 224 -17.24 11.79 0.81
N LYS A 225 -18.27 11.83 -0.04
CA LYS A 225 -19.48 12.62 0.22
C LYS A 225 -20.19 12.15 1.50
N TRP A 226 -20.31 10.83 1.69
CA TRP A 226 -20.93 10.29 2.91
C TRP A 226 -20.11 10.67 4.15
N TRP A 227 -18.79 10.58 4.09
CA TRP A 227 -17.89 10.98 5.18
C TRP A 227 -18.05 12.46 5.54
N GLU A 228 -18.12 13.35 4.53
CA GLU A 228 -18.36 14.79 4.73
C GLU A 228 -19.71 15.08 5.40
N GLU A 229 -20.77 14.38 4.98
CA GLU A 229 -22.11 14.53 5.55
C GLU A 229 -22.20 14.05 7.01
N HIS A 230 -21.30 13.16 7.45
CA HIS A 230 -21.30 12.56 8.79
C HIS A 230 -20.18 13.08 9.71
N GLN A 231 -19.60 14.25 9.41
CA GLN A 231 -18.55 14.83 10.26
C GLN A 231 -19.01 15.13 11.69
N ASP A 232 -20.27 15.50 11.88
CA ASP A 232 -20.80 15.72 13.23
C ASP A 232 -20.97 14.40 13.99
N ASP A 233 -21.37 13.31 13.33
CA ASP A 233 -21.37 11.97 13.93
C ASP A 233 -19.96 11.49 14.27
N TYR A 234 -18.98 11.79 13.43
CA TYR A 234 -17.58 11.46 13.70
C TYR A 234 -17.05 12.18 14.95
N LYS A 235 -17.38 13.47 15.13
CA LYS A 235 -17.07 14.20 16.36
C LYS A 235 -17.73 13.58 17.58
N ARG A 236 -18.99 13.16 17.47
CA ARG A 236 -19.70 12.45 18.57
C ARG A 236 -19.04 11.12 18.90
N MET A 237 -18.69 10.32 17.89
CA MET A 237 -17.97 9.06 18.06
C MET A 237 -16.62 9.27 18.76
N CYS A 238 -15.87 10.31 18.37
CA CYS A 238 -14.61 10.66 19.02
C CYS A 238 -14.81 11.07 20.48
N ALA A 239 -15.82 11.88 20.78
CA ALA A 239 -16.12 12.30 22.14
C ALA A 239 -16.58 11.12 23.03
N GLU A 240 -17.42 10.23 22.50
CA GLU A 240 -17.96 9.06 23.22
C GLU A 240 -16.87 8.05 23.58
N TYR A 241 -15.97 7.74 22.65
CA TYR A 241 -14.93 6.72 22.84
C TYR A 241 -13.56 7.29 23.22
N GLY A 242 -13.45 8.61 23.42
CA GLY A 242 -12.18 9.26 23.76
C GLY A 242 -11.12 9.14 22.65
N LEU A 243 -11.54 9.22 21.39
CA LEU A 243 -10.67 9.03 20.23
C LEU A 243 -9.91 10.30 19.87
N LYS A 244 -8.72 10.10 19.30
CA LYS A 244 -7.96 11.14 18.61
C LYS A 244 -8.58 11.36 17.25
N HIS A 245 -9.12 12.56 17.05
CA HIS A 245 -9.65 12.98 15.75
C HIS A 245 -8.56 12.88 14.66
N ARG A 246 -8.95 12.34 13.50
CA ARG A 246 -8.13 12.29 12.29
C ARG A 246 -8.77 13.13 11.20
N ASP A 247 -7.97 14.00 10.60
CA ASP A 247 -8.36 14.75 9.42
C ASP A 247 -8.04 13.94 8.18
N ILE A 248 -9.08 13.50 7.46
CA ILE A 248 -8.94 12.74 6.22
C ILE A 248 -9.21 13.69 5.04
N PRO A 249 -8.17 14.21 4.37
CA PRO A 249 -8.36 15.13 3.26
C PRO A 249 -8.96 14.41 2.05
N ALA A 250 -9.68 15.15 1.19
CA ALA A 250 -10.25 14.68 -0.08
C ALA A 250 -9.30 13.76 -0.88
N ALA A 251 -8.04 14.17 -1.03
CA ALA A 251 -7.02 13.40 -1.75
C ALA A 251 -6.81 11.97 -1.21
N SER A 252 -6.99 11.75 0.10
CA SER A 252 -6.90 10.41 0.70
C SER A 252 -8.07 9.53 0.29
N TRP A 253 -9.27 10.09 0.10
CA TRP A 253 -10.42 9.36 -0.43
C TRP A 253 -10.23 8.99 -1.89
N ILE A 254 -9.63 9.86 -2.69
CA ILE A 254 -9.30 9.55 -4.08
C ILE A 254 -8.33 8.36 -4.15
N PHE A 255 -7.27 8.36 -3.33
CA PHE A 255 -6.35 7.22 -3.25
C PHE A 255 -7.03 5.96 -2.72
N THR A 256 -7.81 6.08 -1.63
CA THR A 256 -8.53 4.96 -1.00
C THR A 256 -9.47 4.30 -2.00
N MET A 257 -10.38 5.07 -2.59
CA MET A 257 -11.36 4.56 -3.54
C MET A 257 -10.72 4.13 -4.85
N GLY A 258 -9.73 4.89 -5.33
CA GLY A 258 -9.02 4.60 -6.55
C GLY A 258 -8.20 3.31 -6.43
N VAL A 259 -7.12 3.35 -5.67
CA VAL A 259 -6.16 2.24 -5.55
C VAL A 259 -6.76 1.05 -4.78
N GLY A 260 -7.49 1.31 -3.70
CA GLY A 260 -8.04 0.25 -2.85
C GLY A 260 -9.24 -0.46 -3.48
N PHE A 261 -10.18 0.30 -4.07
CA PHE A 261 -11.53 -0.20 -4.33
C PHE A 261 -12.00 -0.17 -5.80
N SER A 262 -11.34 0.52 -6.74
CA SER A 262 -11.94 0.73 -8.08
C SER A 262 -11.05 0.81 -9.31
N LEU A 263 -9.82 1.34 -9.26
CA LEU A 263 -8.99 1.57 -10.45
C LEU A 263 -8.19 0.32 -10.86
N LEU A 264 -7.77 -0.50 -9.89
CA LEU A 264 -6.90 -1.65 -10.14
C LEU A 264 -7.68 -2.93 -10.48
N GLN A 265 -8.64 -2.84 -11.40
CA GLN A 265 -9.55 -3.92 -11.83
C GLN A 265 -8.87 -5.00 -12.67
N ARG A 266 -7.78 -5.58 -12.16
CA ARG A 266 -7.01 -6.63 -12.82
C ARG A 266 -6.27 -7.46 -11.78
N ASN A 267 -6.07 -8.74 -12.07
CA ASN A 267 -5.22 -9.59 -11.24
C ASN A 267 -3.77 -9.05 -11.29
N ARG A 268 -3.10 -8.99 -10.14
CA ARG A 268 -1.75 -8.42 -10.02
C ARG A 268 -0.87 -9.08 -8.96
N ALA A 269 -1.18 -10.32 -8.60
CA ALA A 269 -0.42 -11.07 -7.60
C ALA A 269 1.08 -11.09 -7.90
N MET A 270 1.92 -10.87 -6.89
CA MET A 270 3.37 -10.97 -7.01
C MET A 270 3.85 -12.42 -6.84
N CYS A 271 4.92 -12.78 -7.54
CA CYS A 271 5.67 -14.00 -7.31
C CYS A 271 6.65 -13.77 -6.16
N LEU A 272 6.64 -14.64 -5.14
CA LEU A 272 7.55 -14.58 -3.99
C LEU A 272 8.69 -15.60 -4.06
N ASP A 273 8.82 -16.34 -5.17
CA ASP A 273 9.80 -17.44 -5.30
C ASP A 273 11.23 -16.95 -5.06
N LYS A 274 11.59 -15.76 -5.56
CA LYS A 274 12.94 -15.22 -5.46
C LYS A 274 13.34 -14.98 -4.00
N ILE A 275 12.56 -14.22 -3.23
CA ILE A 275 12.88 -13.92 -1.83
C ILE A 275 12.83 -15.19 -0.95
N ARG A 276 11.96 -16.15 -1.29
CA ARG A 276 11.86 -17.45 -0.62
C ARG A 276 13.04 -18.36 -0.90
N SER A 277 13.58 -18.32 -2.12
CA SER A 277 14.75 -19.12 -2.52
C SER A 277 15.99 -18.77 -1.68
N ILE A 278 16.08 -17.53 -1.22
CA ILE A 278 17.16 -17.06 -0.34
C ILE A 278 16.80 -17.11 1.15
N GLY A 279 15.69 -17.76 1.52
CA GLY A 279 15.37 -18.13 2.91
C GLY A 279 14.33 -17.27 3.63
N PHE A 280 13.81 -16.19 3.04
CA PHE A 280 12.72 -15.41 3.65
C PHE A 280 11.38 -16.11 3.41
N LYS A 281 10.88 -16.83 4.41
CA LYS A 281 9.71 -17.73 4.30
C LYS A 281 8.61 -17.44 5.31
N GLU A 282 8.69 -16.32 6.03
CA GLU A 282 7.60 -15.90 6.91
C GLU A 282 6.34 -15.62 6.08
N GLU A 283 5.19 -16.09 6.56
CA GLU A 283 3.89 -15.76 6.01
C GLU A 283 2.95 -15.31 7.14
N LEU A 284 2.07 -14.36 6.83
CA LEU A 284 0.90 -14.04 7.65
C LEU A 284 -0.34 -14.72 7.06
N GLY A 285 -1.36 -14.90 7.91
CA GLY A 285 -2.69 -15.29 7.45
C GLY A 285 -3.26 -14.26 6.46
N MET A 286 -4.11 -14.73 5.54
CA MET A 286 -4.67 -13.95 4.42
C MET A 286 -5.21 -12.56 4.77
N THR A 287 -5.78 -12.41 5.96
CA THR A 287 -6.38 -11.15 6.46
C THR A 287 -5.74 -10.66 7.75
N GLU A 288 -4.74 -11.38 8.27
CA GLU A 288 -4.14 -11.13 9.57
C GLU A 288 -3.51 -9.74 9.66
N GLY A 289 -2.84 -9.29 8.59
CA GLY A 289 -2.27 -7.95 8.48
C GLY A 289 -3.28 -6.83 8.74
N TYR A 290 -4.51 -6.98 8.24
CA TYR A 290 -5.58 -6.00 8.42
C TYR A 290 -6.01 -5.93 9.89
N LEU A 291 -6.19 -7.08 10.53
CA LEU A 291 -6.60 -7.17 11.93
C LEU A 291 -5.53 -6.56 12.86
N ILE A 292 -4.26 -6.88 12.62
CA ILE A 292 -3.13 -6.29 13.36
C ILE A 292 -3.11 -4.78 13.20
N ALA A 293 -3.31 -4.26 11.98
CA ALA A 293 -3.33 -2.82 11.74
C ALA A 293 -4.50 -2.13 12.44
N PHE A 294 -5.70 -2.73 12.43
CA PHE A 294 -6.84 -2.20 13.17
C PHE A 294 -6.61 -2.20 14.68
N ASP A 295 -6.06 -3.29 15.23
CA ASP A 295 -5.73 -3.37 16.66
C ASP A 295 -4.72 -2.29 17.06
N ARG A 296 -3.76 -1.95 16.18
CA ARG A 296 -2.82 -0.84 16.39
C ARG A 296 -3.52 0.52 16.37
N MET A 297 -4.50 0.72 15.48
CA MET A 297 -5.30 1.95 15.45
C MET A 297 -6.19 2.08 16.70
N VAL A 298 -6.75 0.97 17.21
CA VAL A 298 -7.46 0.93 18.50
C VAL A 298 -6.51 1.30 19.64
N ALA A 299 -5.32 0.68 19.71
CA ALA A 299 -4.33 1.00 20.74
C ALA A 299 -3.84 2.47 20.69
N ALA A 300 -3.92 3.10 19.52
CA ALA A 300 -3.60 4.52 19.34
C ALA A 300 -4.77 5.48 19.67
N ASN A 301 -5.93 4.94 20.07
CA ASN A 301 -7.20 5.64 20.25
C ASN A 301 -7.70 6.33 18.97
N ILE A 302 -7.48 5.73 17.79
CA ILE A 302 -8.02 6.23 16.51
C ILE A 302 -9.33 5.53 16.18
N LEU A 303 -9.43 4.24 16.51
CA LEU A 303 -10.66 3.45 16.35
C LEU A 303 -11.27 3.13 17.72
N PRO A 304 -12.60 3.00 17.81
CA PRO A 304 -13.26 2.46 19.00
C PRO A 304 -12.78 1.04 19.33
N PRO A 305 -12.87 0.60 20.60
CA PRO A 305 -12.56 -0.77 20.96
C PRO A 305 -13.52 -1.76 20.29
N ARG A 306 -13.02 -2.97 20.00
CA ARG A 306 -13.79 -4.05 19.35
C ARG A 306 -14.98 -4.53 20.18
N LYS A 307 -14.86 -4.53 21.51
CA LYS A 307 -15.95 -4.80 22.45
C LYS A 307 -16.21 -3.54 23.26
N LEU A 308 -17.45 -3.05 23.23
CA LEU A 308 -17.90 -2.03 24.17
C LEU A 308 -17.94 -2.67 25.56
N LYS A 309 -17.34 -2.01 26.55
CA LYS A 309 -17.44 -2.42 27.96
C LYS A 309 -18.82 -2.07 28.51
#